data_AF-A0A850QUK4-F1
#
_entry.id   AF-A0A850QUK4-F1
#
_cell.length_a   1.000
_cell.length_b   1.000
_cell.length_c   1.000
_cell.angle_alpha   90.00
_cell.angle_beta   90.00
_cell.angle_gamma   90.00
#
_symmetry.space_group_name_H-M   'P 1'
#
loop_
_entity.id
_entity.type
_entity.pdbx_description
1 polymer ?
#
loop_
_entity_poly.entity_id
_entity_poly.type
_entity_poly.pdbx_seq_one_letter_code
_entity_poly.pdbx_strand_id
1 'polypeptide(L)'
;MLNDKQIKIDASNALAGRKNSIVSPAHHYVLQTPLDTVPNHCDFIILGMGCFWGAERLFWQVDGVYSTAVGYSGGYTENPTYQEVCSGQTGHAEVVKIVFDP
;
A
#
# COMPACT_ATOMS: atom_id res chain seq x y z
N MET A 1 -4.67 -3.46 -27.92
CA MET A 1 -3.66 -4.20 -27.15
C MET A 1 -3.82 -3.78 -25.70
N LEU A 2 -4.10 -4.71 -24.79
CA LEU A 2 -4.11 -4.42 -23.35
C LEU A 2 -2.66 -4.31 -22.89
N ASN A 3 -2.34 -3.34 -22.05
CA ASN A 3 -1.01 -3.24 -21.44
C ASN A 3 -0.81 -4.45 -20.50
N ASP A 4 0.42 -4.93 -20.31
CA ASP A 4 0.70 -6.10 -19.46
C ASP A 4 0.15 -5.92 -18.03
N LYS A 5 0.07 -4.67 -17.53
CA LYS A 5 -0.59 -4.33 -16.25
C LYS A 5 -2.10 -4.59 -16.19
N GLN A 6 -2.77 -4.74 -17.33
CA GLN A 6 -4.21 -5.01 -17.42
C GLN A 6 -4.50 -6.51 -17.50
N ILE A 7 -3.47 -7.33 -17.68
CA ILE A 7 -3.58 -8.79 -17.73
C ILE A 7 -3.25 -9.33 -16.34
N LYS A 8 -4.20 -10.02 -15.74
CA LYS A 8 -4.01 -10.64 -14.43
C LYS A 8 -2.97 -11.75 -14.56
N ILE A 9 -1.90 -11.68 -13.77
CA ILE A 9 -0.85 -12.70 -13.75
C ILE A 9 -1.24 -13.88 -12.86
N ASP A 10 -0.72 -15.07 -13.16
CA ASP A 10 -0.80 -16.23 -12.27
C ASP A 10 0.32 -16.20 -11.22
N ALA A 11 0.05 -16.78 -10.05
CA ALA A 11 1.01 -16.83 -8.95
C ALA A 11 2.35 -17.49 -9.32
N SER A 12 2.35 -18.49 -10.21
CA SER A 12 3.57 -19.16 -10.67
C SER A 12 4.48 -18.27 -11.52
N ASN A 13 3.94 -17.21 -12.10
CA ASN A 13 4.64 -16.27 -12.97
C ASN A 13 4.96 -14.95 -12.25
N ALA A 14 4.57 -14.82 -10.98
CA ALA A 14 4.86 -13.63 -10.19
C ALA A 14 6.33 -13.59 -9.79
N LEU A 15 6.88 -12.39 -9.68
CA LEU A 15 8.22 -12.20 -9.13
C LEU A 15 8.28 -12.76 -7.70
N ALA A 16 9.37 -13.43 -7.35
CA ALA A 16 9.53 -14.04 -6.03
C ALA A 16 9.63 -12.99 -4.90
N GLY A 17 10.15 -11.79 -5.21
CA GLY A 17 10.31 -10.72 -4.24
C GLY A 17 11.44 -11.00 -3.25
N ARG A 18 11.20 -10.70 -1.98
CA ARG A 18 12.22 -10.80 -0.90
C ARG A 18 11.57 -11.03 0.47
N LYS A 19 12.29 -11.69 1.37
CA LYS A 19 11.84 -11.92 2.76
C LYS A 19 11.92 -10.68 3.65
N ASN A 20 12.90 -9.82 3.39
CA ASN A 20 13.12 -8.62 4.21
C ASN A 20 12.23 -7.48 3.71
N SER A 21 11.55 -6.82 4.64
CA SER A 21 10.83 -5.58 4.34
C SER A 21 11.79 -4.51 3.80
N ILE A 22 11.31 -3.73 2.83
CA ILE A 22 12.00 -2.54 2.32
C ILE A 22 11.72 -1.29 3.15
N VAL A 23 10.79 -1.39 4.11
CA VAL A 23 10.34 -0.27 4.95
C VAL A 23 10.91 -0.44 6.35
N SER A 24 11.49 0.63 6.88
CA SER A 24 11.89 0.74 8.30
C SER A 24 10.81 1.47 9.09
N PRO A 25 10.70 1.25 10.41
CA PRO A 25 9.81 2.03 11.28
C PRO A 25 10.01 3.53 11.06
N ALA A 26 8.91 4.24 10.88
CA ALA A 26 8.90 5.66 10.57
C ALA A 26 7.63 6.32 11.12
N HIS A 27 7.68 7.65 11.21
CA HIS A 27 6.52 8.46 11.54
C HIS A 27 5.91 9.05 10.27
N HIS A 28 4.60 9.21 10.28
CA HIS A 28 3.83 9.84 9.24
C HIS A 28 4.31 11.28 9.05
N TYR A 29 4.70 11.65 7.83
CA TYR A 29 5.31 12.95 7.59
C TYR A 29 4.41 14.16 7.94
N VAL A 30 3.10 14.06 7.69
CA VAL A 30 2.14 15.13 8.04
C VAL A 30 1.62 15.00 9.47
N LEU A 31 1.01 13.86 9.81
CA LEU A 31 0.32 13.62 11.08
C LEU A 31 1.26 13.31 12.26
N GLN A 32 2.56 13.06 12.00
CA GLN A 32 3.57 12.75 13.01
C GLN A 32 3.26 11.50 13.87
N THR A 33 2.34 10.64 13.43
CA THR A 33 1.95 9.39 14.09
C THR A 33 2.82 8.20 13.62
N PRO A 34 3.01 7.14 14.40
CA PRO A 34 3.73 5.95 13.95
C PRO A 34 3.04 5.30 12.73
N LEU A 35 3.82 4.77 11.78
CA LEU A 35 3.31 4.09 10.58
C LEU A 35 3.18 2.56 10.75
N ASP A 36 3.89 1.98 11.71
CA ASP A 36 4.03 0.55 11.93
C ASP A 36 3.03 -0.02 12.96
N THR A 37 2.30 0.84 13.67
CA THR A 37 1.34 0.44 14.70
C THR A 37 -0.06 0.99 14.46
N VAL A 38 -1.08 0.21 14.79
CA VAL A 38 -2.48 0.66 14.87
C VAL A 38 -2.86 0.76 16.36
N PRO A 39 -3.25 1.94 16.87
CA PRO A 39 -3.69 2.08 18.25
C PRO A 39 -4.92 1.22 18.55
N ASN A 40 -5.08 0.77 19.80
CA ASN A 40 -6.18 -0.13 20.19
C ASN A 40 -7.60 0.44 20.01
N HIS A 41 -7.74 1.76 19.95
CA HIS A 41 -9.02 2.44 19.72
C HIS A 41 -9.28 2.72 18.25
N CYS A 42 -8.34 2.40 17.36
CA CYS A 42 -8.46 2.64 15.93
C CYS A 42 -8.73 1.35 15.17
N ASP A 43 -9.50 1.47 14.10
CA ASP A 43 -9.60 0.48 13.04
C ASP A 43 -8.75 0.87 11.84
N PHE A 44 -8.60 -0.04 10.87
CA PHE A 44 -7.97 0.29 9.60
C PHE A 44 -8.69 -0.31 8.40
N ILE A 45 -8.56 0.36 7.26
CA ILE A 45 -9.03 -0.11 5.96
C ILE A 45 -7.92 0.05 4.91
N ILE A 46 -7.91 -0.83 3.90
CA ILE A 46 -7.00 -0.77 2.75
C ILE A 46 -7.83 -0.52 1.49
N LEU A 47 -7.55 0.57 0.78
CA LEU A 47 -8.29 0.98 -0.41
C LEU A 47 -7.37 1.12 -1.62
N GLY A 48 -7.78 0.56 -2.76
CA GLY A 48 -7.14 0.77 -4.07
C GLY A 48 -7.92 1.81 -4.87
N MET A 49 -7.28 2.93 -5.24
CA MET A 49 -7.94 4.08 -5.87
C MET A 49 -7.14 4.67 -7.05
N GLY A 50 -6.30 3.85 -7.70
CA GLY A 50 -5.35 4.33 -8.71
C GLY A 50 -4.09 4.90 -8.06
N CYS A 51 -3.56 6.01 -8.59
CA CYS A 51 -2.32 6.61 -8.09
C CYS A 51 -2.43 6.95 -6.60
N PHE A 52 -1.66 6.23 -5.78
CA PHE A 52 -1.75 6.30 -4.33
C PHE A 52 -1.31 7.65 -3.72
N TRP A 53 -0.57 8.50 -4.44
CA TRP A 53 -0.11 9.80 -3.94
C TRP A 53 -1.29 10.77 -3.77
N GLY A 54 -2.19 10.77 -4.75
CA GLY A 54 -3.41 11.56 -4.68
C GLY A 54 -4.36 11.00 -3.64
N ALA A 55 -4.52 9.67 -3.62
CA ALA A 55 -5.42 8.98 -2.71
C ALA A 55 -5.02 9.17 -1.24
N GLU A 56 -3.75 8.96 -0.89
CA GLU A 56 -3.25 9.11 0.49
C GLU A 56 -3.45 10.54 0.99
N ARG A 57 -3.14 11.53 0.14
CA ARG A 57 -3.34 12.94 0.46
C ARG A 57 -4.78 13.29 0.80
N LEU A 58 -5.76 12.65 0.16
CA LEU A 58 -7.16 12.90 0.46
C LEU A 58 -7.51 12.46 1.88
N PHE A 59 -6.97 11.32 2.33
CA PHE A 59 -7.36 10.73 3.61
C PHE A 59 -6.68 11.35 4.82
N TRP A 60 -5.40 11.74 4.76
CA TRP A 60 -4.78 12.37 5.95
C TRP A 60 -5.40 13.73 6.32
N GLN A 61 -6.25 14.29 5.46
CA GLN A 61 -6.99 15.54 5.70
C GLN A 61 -8.40 15.30 6.28
N VAL A 62 -8.83 14.04 6.41
CA VAL A 62 -10.16 13.69 6.93
C VAL A 62 -10.13 13.65 8.46
N ASP A 63 -11.07 14.33 9.10
CA ASP A 63 -11.22 14.30 10.55
C ASP A 63 -11.46 12.86 11.04
N GLY A 64 -10.76 12.47 12.11
CA GLY A 64 -10.79 11.10 12.64
C GLY A 64 -9.76 10.14 12.01
N VAL A 65 -9.06 10.55 10.95
CA VAL A 65 -7.92 9.77 10.43
C VAL A 65 -6.70 9.98 11.31
N TYR A 66 -6.21 8.87 11.88
CA TYR A 66 -5.03 8.83 12.76
C TYR A 66 -3.72 8.76 11.96
N SER A 67 -3.67 7.94 10.91
CA SER A 67 -2.48 7.76 10.08
C SER A 67 -2.83 7.21 8.71
N THR A 68 -2.02 7.52 7.71
CA THR A 68 -2.11 6.91 6.37
C THR A 68 -0.76 6.35 5.92
N ALA A 69 -0.78 5.30 5.12
CA ALA A 69 0.43 4.79 4.47
C ALA A 69 0.10 4.22 3.10
N VAL A 70 0.90 4.56 2.10
CA VAL A 70 0.86 3.91 0.79
C VAL A 70 1.59 2.57 0.78
N GLY A 71 1.14 1.68 -0.10
CA GLY A 71 1.82 0.42 -0.34
C GLY A 71 1.22 -0.36 -1.50
N TYR A 72 1.51 -1.65 -1.52
CA TYR A 72 1.08 -2.58 -2.56
C TYR A 72 0.39 -3.78 -1.93
N SER A 73 -0.81 -4.14 -2.38
CA SER A 73 -1.60 -5.24 -1.82
C SER A 73 -2.41 -5.98 -2.89
N GLY A 74 -2.87 -7.18 -2.54
CA GLY A 74 -3.72 -8.04 -3.39
C GLY A 74 -2.97 -8.91 -4.42
N GLY A 75 -1.64 -8.83 -4.48
CA GLY A 75 -0.80 -9.63 -5.37
C GLY A 75 -0.10 -10.80 -4.67
N TYR A 76 0.94 -11.31 -5.32
CA TYR A 76 1.65 -12.53 -4.92
C TYR A 76 3.09 -12.29 -4.45
N THR A 77 3.77 -11.28 -4.99
CA THR A 77 5.20 -11.04 -4.71
C THR A 77 5.40 -10.54 -3.28
N GLU A 78 6.27 -11.21 -2.53
CA GLU A 78 6.57 -10.82 -1.14
C GLU A 78 7.45 -9.57 -1.08
N ASN A 79 7.07 -8.59 -0.23
CA ASN A 79 7.77 -7.32 0.00
C ASN A 79 8.23 -6.61 -1.29
N PRO A 80 7.34 -6.33 -2.26
CA PRO A 80 7.73 -5.84 -3.57
C PRO A 80 8.21 -4.38 -3.52
N THR A 81 9.13 -4.03 -4.42
CA THR A 81 9.56 -2.65 -4.69
C THR A 81 8.64 -1.99 -5.71
N TYR A 82 8.71 -0.65 -5.79
CA TYR A 82 8.00 0.12 -6.80
C TYR A 82 8.33 -0.34 -8.23
N GLN A 83 9.62 -0.59 -8.53
CA GLN A 83 10.04 -1.03 -9.86
C GLN A 83 9.42 -2.39 -10.23
N GLU A 84 9.38 -3.33 -9.28
CA GLU A 84 8.77 -4.65 -9.50
C GLU A 84 7.27 -4.52 -9.76
N VAL A 85 6.55 -3.72 -8.98
CA VAL A 85 5.11 -3.47 -9.21
C VAL A 85 4.87 -2.78 -10.55
N CYS A 86 5.75 -1.85 -10.93
CA CYS A 86 5.66 -1.17 -12.22
C CYS A 86 5.87 -2.10 -13.41
N SER A 87 6.57 -3.23 -13.24
CA SER A 87 6.68 -4.25 -14.29
C SER A 87 5.36 -4.98 -14.57
N GLY A 88 4.38 -4.91 -13.66
CA GLY A 88 3.13 -5.67 -13.75
C GLY A 88 3.25 -7.13 -13.30
N GLN A 89 4.45 -7.62 -12.97
CA GLN A 89 4.71 -9.03 -12.66
C GLN A 89 4.55 -9.38 -11.18
N THR A 90 3.93 -8.51 -10.37
CA THR A 90 3.69 -8.80 -8.94
C THR A 90 2.24 -9.10 -8.61
N GLY A 91 1.31 -8.68 -9.48
CA GLY A 91 -0.13 -8.79 -9.27
C GLY A 91 -0.68 -7.82 -8.22
N HIS A 92 0.15 -6.97 -7.61
CA HIS A 92 -0.31 -6.00 -6.62
C HIS A 92 -0.92 -4.76 -7.26
N ALA A 93 -1.92 -4.20 -6.60
CA ALA A 93 -2.41 -2.85 -6.85
C ALA A 93 -1.72 -1.84 -5.93
N GLU A 94 -1.63 -0.59 -6.39
CA GLU A 94 -1.36 0.55 -5.52
C GLU A 94 -2.52 0.76 -4.56
N VAL A 95 -2.23 0.83 -3.26
CA VAL A 95 -3.22 0.96 -2.20
C VAL A 95 -2.80 1.97 -1.14
N VAL A 96 -3.78 2.45 -0.40
CA VAL A 96 -3.61 3.27 0.81
C VAL A 96 -4.19 2.51 2.00
N LYS A 97 -3.39 2.33 3.05
CA LYS A 97 -3.85 1.93 4.39
C LYS A 97 -4.25 3.18 5.15
N ILE A 98 -5.47 3.21 5.67
CA ILE A 98 -6.03 4.32 6.44
C ILE A 98 -6.34 3.78 7.83
N VAL A 99 -5.76 4.40 8.85
CA VAL A 99 -6.04 4.11 10.26
C VAL A 99 -6.91 5.23 10.79
N PHE A 100 -8.04 4.91 11.40
CA PHE A 100 -9.04 5.89 11.83
C PHE A 100 -9.72 5.50 13.14
N ASP A 101 -10.26 6.48 13.85
CA ASP A 101 -11.12 6.31 15.02
C ASP A 101 -12.58 6.11 14.53
N PRO A 102 -13.20 4.93 14.77
CA PRO A 102 -14.48 4.53 14.15
C PRO A 102 -15.75 5.23 14.70
#